data_AF-A0A925NQI1-F1
#
_entry.id   AF-A0A925NQI1-F1
#
_cell.length_a   1.000
_cell.length_b   1.000
_cell.length_c   1.000
_cell.angle_alpha   90.00
_cell.angle_beta   90.00
_cell.angle_gamma   90.00
#
_symmetry.space_group_name_H-M   'P 1'
#
loop_
_entity.id
_entity.type
_entity.pdbx_description
1 polymer ?
#
loop_
_entity_poly.entity_id
_entity_poly.type
_entity_poly.pdbx_seq_one_letter_code
_entity_poly.pdbx_strand_id
1 'polypeptide(L)'
;MTPDSQSADAAPRKKYVRAVGPRLRILLYVVFGLFAVLGANSAYLSSITFLEWSSKLTYQNYFYQYMFLAHLVLGLLIVLPVVIFGIIHIKNAHDRTNRRAVRVGYSLFIVSLVLLFTGVALMRFEGFELKNPSARSWAYWAHVITPLVAVWLYILHRLAGPRIKWRIGATWAGAVAAAVVAMIFLHAQDPRKWNVAGPKEGEKYFQPSLAKTATGNFIPAKTLMMDDYCLKCHSDAYKGWFHSSHHFSSFNNKPYLFSVRETRQVALKRDGNVKAARWCAGCHDVVPFFSGAFDDPNFDDVNHPTSQAGITCTACHAITHVNSTRGNADYTIEEPIHYPFAYSSNQFLQYLNQQLVKAKPDFHKKTFLKPLHKEAEFCSTCHKVSLPKDLNHYKEFLRGQNHYDT
;
A
#
# COMPACT_ATOMS: atom_id res chain seq x y z
N MET A 1 80.74 29.33 -41.66
CA MET A 1 79.38 28.95 -42.08
C MET A 1 78.92 27.81 -41.18
N THR A 2 78.09 28.14 -40.19
CA THR A 2 77.38 27.20 -39.32
C THR A 2 76.21 26.58 -40.09
N PRO A 3 75.97 25.26 -40.02
CA PRO A 3 74.81 24.66 -40.66
C PRO A 3 73.55 24.93 -39.82
N ASP A 4 72.49 25.32 -40.53
CA ASP A 4 71.16 25.65 -40.02
C ASP A 4 70.54 24.53 -39.18
N SER A 5 70.12 24.87 -37.96
CA SER A 5 69.25 24.02 -37.15
C SER A 5 67.82 24.09 -37.68
N GLN A 6 67.38 23.02 -38.35
CA GLN A 6 65.98 22.83 -38.72
C GLN A 6 65.09 22.78 -37.47
N SER A 7 64.19 23.75 -37.36
CA SER A 7 63.13 23.76 -36.35
C SER A 7 62.15 22.62 -36.60
N ALA A 8 62.17 21.62 -35.72
CA ALA A 8 61.18 20.54 -35.73
C ALA A 8 59.77 21.12 -35.48
N ASP A 9 58.89 20.98 -36.46
CA ASP A 9 57.48 21.32 -36.37
C ASP A 9 56.84 20.59 -35.17
N ALA A 10 56.46 21.36 -34.15
CA ALA A 10 55.74 20.86 -33.00
C ALA A 10 54.35 20.40 -33.43
N ALA A 11 54.11 19.08 -33.44
CA ALA A 11 52.83 18.48 -33.78
C ALA A 11 51.65 19.18 -33.05
N PRO A 12 50.52 19.43 -33.74
CA PRO A 12 49.42 20.20 -33.18
C PRO A 12 48.86 19.53 -31.93
N ARG A 13 48.94 20.21 -30.78
CA ARG A 13 48.36 19.75 -29.51
C ARG A 13 46.85 19.57 -29.69
N LYS A 14 46.39 18.31 -29.74
CA LYS A 14 44.96 17.97 -29.82
C LYS A 14 44.18 18.73 -28.73
N LYS A 15 43.28 19.62 -29.16
CA LYS A 15 42.44 20.44 -28.27
C LYS A 15 41.66 19.52 -27.33
N TYR A 16 41.78 19.74 -26.01
CA TYR A 16 41.10 18.91 -25.03
C TYR A 16 39.58 19.09 -25.16
N VAL A 17 38.89 18.10 -25.71
CA VAL A 17 37.43 18.03 -25.74
C VAL A 17 36.95 17.32 -24.48
N ARG A 18 35.99 17.91 -23.74
CA ARG A 18 35.39 17.28 -22.55
C ARG A 18 34.54 16.08 -22.98
N ALA A 19 34.68 14.95 -22.28
CA ALA A 19 33.86 13.74 -22.53
C ALA A 19 32.35 13.99 -22.31
N VAL A 20 32.01 14.96 -21.45
CA VAL A 20 30.64 15.43 -21.24
C VAL A 20 30.49 16.83 -21.85
N GLY A 21 29.95 16.86 -23.06
CA GLY A 21 29.59 18.10 -23.77
C GLY A 21 28.37 18.81 -23.16
N PRO A 22 28.00 20.02 -23.66
CA PRO A 22 26.92 20.82 -23.09
C PRO A 22 25.56 20.09 -23.05
N ARG A 23 25.14 19.46 -24.15
CA ARG A 23 23.88 18.69 -24.21
C ARG A 23 23.90 17.47 -23.29
N LEU A 24 25.00 16.71 -23.28
CA LEU A 24 25.14 15.54 -22.40
C LEU A 24 25.19 15.93 -20.91
N ARG A 25 25.62 17.16 -20.60
CA ARG A 25 25.60 17.70 -19.23
C ARG A 25 24.18 17.95 -18.73
N ILE A 26 23.27 18.41 -19.59
CA ILE A 26 21.86 18.56 -19.23
C ILE A 26 21.28 17.20 -18.86
N LEU A 27 21.51 16.18 -19.70
CA LEU A 27 21.07 14.82 -19.43
C LEU A 27 21.66 14.28 -18.11
N LEU A 28 22.93 14.55 -17.83
CA LEU A 28 23.57 14.19 -16.57
C LEU A 28 22.87 14.83 -15.36
N TYR A 29 22.47 16.09 -15.45
CA TYR A 29 21.72 16.74 -14.36
C TYR A 29 20.33 16.15 -14.18
N VAL A 30 19.65 15.76 -15.27
CA VAL A 30 18.38 15.02 -15.19
C VAL A 30 18.60 13.69 -14.47
N VAL A 31 19.63 12.93 -14.85
CA VAL A 31 19.99 11.66 -14.18
C VAL A 31 20.28 11.88 -12.69
N PHE A 32 21.06 12.90 -12.33
CA PHE A 32 21.33 13.20 -10.92
C PHE A 32 20.10 13.65 -10.14
N GLY A 33 19.21 14.43 -10.74
CA GLY A 33 17.95 14.83 -10.13
C GLY A 33 17.05 13.64 -9.86
N LEU A 34 16.80 12.81 -10.88
CA LEU A 34 16.01 11.58 -10.74
C LEU A 34 16.62 10.62 -9.72
N PHE A 35 17.94 10.43 -9.74
CA PHE A 35 18.64 9.57 -8.78
C PHE A 35 18.52 10.11 -7.35
N ALA A 36 18.51 11.44 -7.15
CA ALA A 36 18.33 12.04 -5.83
C ALA A 36 16.94 11.74 -5.26
N VAL A 37 15.90 11.99 -6.05
CA VAL A 37 14.51 11.77 -5.63
C VAL A 37 14.27 10.28 -5.41
N LEU A 38 14.71 9.42 -6.35
CA LEU A 38 14.58 7.98 -6.23
C LEU A 38 15.39 7.44 -5.04
N GLY A 39 16.58 7.99 -4.77
CA GLY A 39 17.43 7.63 -3.64
C GLY A 39 16.79 7.97 -2.30
N ALA A 40 16.22 9.19 -2.17
CA ALA A 40 15.46 9.57 -0.99
C ALA A 40 14.26 8.65 -0.77
N ASN A 41 13.48 8.40 -1.83
CA ASN A 41 12.32 7.52 -1.79
C ASN A 41 12.71 6.08 -1.40
N SER A 42 13.79 5.55 -1.98
CA SER A 42 14.32 4.22 -1.66
C SER A 42 14.75 4.13 -0.21
N ALA A 43 15.46 5.15 0.30
CA ALA A 43 15.86 5.20 1.70
C ALA A 43 14.65 5.11 2.64
N TYR A 44 13.61 5.90 2.37
CA TYR A 44 12.35 5.83 3.13
C TYR A 44 11.69 4.44 3.06
N LEU A 45 11.52 3.86 1.86
CA LEU A 45 10.89 2.55 1.69
C LEU A 45 11.68 1.44 2.38
N SER A 46 13.01 1.48 2.28
CA SER A 46 13.91 0.55 2.96
C SER A 46 13.85 0.70 4.47
N SER A 47 13.77 1.92 5.01
CA SER A 47 13.62 2.17 6.45
C SER A 47 12.33 1.56 7.00
N ILE A 48 11.19 1.75 6.33
CA ILE A 48 9.93 1.13 6.75
C ILE A 48 10.01 -0.39 6.67
N THR A 49 10.58 -0.92 5.58
CA THR A 49 10.75 -2.38 5.41
C THR A 49 11.64 -2.98 6.50
N PHE A 50 12.71 -2.28 6.88
CA PHE A 50 13.61 -2.68 7.97
C PHE A 50 12.89 -2.67 9.33
N LEU A 51 12.09 -1.64 9.61
CA LEU A 51 11.30 -1.56 10.85
C LEU A 51 10.27 -2.68 10.95
N GLU A 52 9.59 -3.04 9.87
CA GLU A 52 8.68 -4.19 9.86
C GLU A 52 9.43 -5.50 10.08
N TRP A 53 10.61 -5.65 9.46
CA TRP A 53 11.42 -6.85 9.60
C TRP A 53 11.92 -7.05 11.04
N SER A 54 12.32 -5.97 11.72
CA SER A 54 12.84 -6.02 13.10
C SER A 54 11.74 -6.14 14.15
N SER A 55 10.65 -5.38 14.02
CA SER A 55 9.55 -5.36 15.01
C SER A 55 8.49 -6.44 14.82
N LYS A 56 8.43 -7.05 13.63
CA LYS A 56 7.32 -7.92 13.18
C LYS A 56 5.94 -7.24 13.10
N LEU A 57 5.89 -5.92 13.26
CA LEU A 57 4.67 -5.12 13.08
C LEU A 57 4.55 -4.64 11.62
N THR A 58 3.34 -4.26 11.22
CA THR A 58 3.09 -3.65 9.90
C THR A 58 3.09 -2.14 10.04
N TYR A 59 4.02 -1.47 9.37
CA TYR A 59 4.17 -0.01 9.31
C TYR A 59 3.80 0.56 7.95
N GLN A 60 3.62 -0.28 6.94
CA GLN A 60 3.12 0.17 5.63
C GLN A 60 1.72 0.79 5.79
N ASN A 61 1.63 2.10 5.52
CA ASN A 61 0.40 2.88 5.66
C ASN A 61 -0.01 3.55 4.34
N TYR A 62 -1.00 4.43 4.38
CA TYR A 62 -1.49 5.16 3.21
C TYR A 62 -0.35 5.86 2.43
N PHE A 63 0.51 6.62 3.12
CA PHE A 63 1.63 7.33 2.49
C PHE A 63 2.66 6.37 1.89
N TYR A 64 2.96 5.24 2.56
CA TYR A 64 3.84 4.20 2.02
C TYR A 64 3.38 3.71 0.64
N GLN A 65 2.08 3.48 0.45
CA GLN A 65 1.60 2.94 -0.83
C GLN A 65 1.78 3.93 -1.99
N TYR A 66 1.65 5.24 -1.73
CA TYR A 66 1.97 6.27 -2.72
C TYR A 66 3.48 6.40 -2.97
N MET A 67 4.32 6.27 -1.94
CA MET A 67 5.77 6.25 -2.11
C MET A 67 6.25 5.02 -2.88
N PHE A 68 5.60 3.88 -2.72
CA PHE A 68 5.86 2.69 -3.52
C PHE A 68 5.48 2.92 -5.00
N LEU A 69 4.32 3.52 -5.28
CA LEU A 69 3.97 3.95 -6.64
C LEU A 69 5.00 4.94 -7.21
N ALA A 70 5.40 5.94 -6.44
CA ALA A 70 6.40 6.93 -6.84
C ALA A 70 7.74 6.26 -7.18
N HIS A 71 8.17 5.26 -6.41
CA HIS A 71 9.37 4.47 -6.70
C HIS A 71 9.32 3.83 -8.08
N LEU A 72 8.19 3.19 -8.42
CA LEU A 72 8.01 2.53 -9.71
C LEU A 72 8.01 3.53 -10.86
N VAL A 73 7.29 4.64 -10.72
CA VAL A 73 7.22 5.69 -11.75
C VAL A 73 8.60 6.31 -11.97
N LEU A 74 9.28 6.73 -10.90
CA LEU A 74 10.63 7.30 -10.96
C LEU A 74 11.66 6.30 -11.50
N GLY A 75 11.53 5.02 -11.10
CA GLY A 75 12.33 3.91 -11.59
C GLY A 75 12.20 3.72 -13.10
N LEU A 76 10.99 3.74 -13.65
CA LEU A 76 10.76 3.70 -15.10
C LEU A 76 11.31 4.94 -15.81
N LEU A 77 11.08 6.13 -15.24
CA LEU A 77 11.54 7.40 -15.81
C LEU A 77 13.07 7.49 -15.90
N ILE A 78 13.82 6.88 -14.96
CA ILE A 78 15.28 6.96 -14.95
C ILE A 78 15.96 5.97 -15.92
N VAL A 79 15.26 4.93 -16.39
CA VAL A 79 15.81 3.90 -17.29
C VAL A 79 16.43 4.52 -18.54
N LEU A 80 15.63 5.22 -19.36
CA LEU A 80 16.09 5.75 -20.64
C LEU A 80 17.20 6.81 -20.46
N PRO A 81 17.08 7.80 -19.56
CA PRO A 81 18.14 8.77 -19.32
C PRO A 81 19.49 8.13 -18.97
N VAL A 82 19.52 7.12 -18.09
CA VAL A 82 20.76 6.43 -17.69
C VAL A 82 21.35 5.64 -18.85
N VAL A 83 20.53 4.89 -19.59
CA VAL A 83 20.98 4.10 -20.74
C VAL A 83 21.56 5.01 -21.83
N ILE A 84 20.83 6.05 -22.22
CA ILE A 84 21.26 7.01 -23.25
C ILE A 84 22.53 7.72 -22.80
N PHE A 85 22.57 8.21 -21.55
CA PHE A 85 23.76 8.88 -21.02
C PHE A 85 24.97 7.95 -21.05
N GLY A 86 24.83 6.71 -20.57
CA GLY A 86 25.91 5.74 -20.50
C GLY A 86 26.49 5.38 -21.87
N ILE A 87 25.63 5.10 -22.86
CA ILE A 87 26.05 4.78 -24.23
C ILE A 87 26.82 5.96 -24.86
N ILE A 88 26.27 7.17 -24.80
CA ILE A 88 26.91 8.35 -25.38
C ILE A 88 28.21 8.67 -24.64
N HIS A 89 28.22 8.55 -23.32
CA HIS A 89 29.41 8.81 -22.50
C HIS A 89 30.54 7.83 -22.81
N ILE A 90 30.23 6.54 -22.95
CA ILE A 90 31.18 5.50 -23.36
C ILE A 90 31.75 5.80 -24.74
N LYS A 91 30.90 6.10 -25.74
CA LYS A 91 31.34 6.44 -27.10
C LYS A 91 32.35 7.60 -27.08
N ASN A 92 32.11 8.62 -26.25
CA ASN A 92 32.99 9.79 -26.13
C ASN A 92 34.29 9.54 -25.33
N ALA A 93 34.37 8.44 -24.58
CA ALA A 93 35.41 8.20 -23.59
C ALA A 93 36.22 6.91 -23.79
N HIS A 94 35.78 5.97 -24.64
CA HIS A 94 36.41 4.65 -24.78
C HIS A 94 37.90 4.70 -25.19
N ASP A 95 38.27 5.67 -26.03
CA ASP A 95 39.65 5.87 -26.52
C ASP A 95 40.52 6.74 -25.60
N ARG A 96 40.04 7.12 -24.41
CA ARG A 96 40.82 7.97 -23.50
C ARG A 96 42.01 7.21 -22.91
N THR A 97 43.11 7.92 -22.72
CA THR A 97 44.38 7.39 -22.21
C THR A 97 44.29 6.89 -20.77
N ASN A 98 43.41 7.46 -19.95
CA ASN A 98 43.17 7.00 -18.58
C ASN A 98 42.32 5.72 -18.56
N ARG A 99 42.98 4.58 -18.79
CA ARG A 99 42.33 3.26 -18.86
C ARG A 99 41.65 2.85 -17.54
N ARG A 100 42.15 3.33 -16.39
CA ARG A 100 41.50 3.05 -15.08
C ARG A 100 40.11 3.68 -15.02
N ALA A 101 40.00 4.97 -15.35
CA ALA A 101 38.70 5.66 -15.36
C ALA A 101 37.72 5.04 -16.36
N VAL A 102 38.19 4.63 -17.54
CA VAL A 102 37.37 3.95 -18.57
C VAL A 102 36.85 2.60 -18.06
N ARG A 103 37.71 1.74 -17.49
CA ARG A 103 37.30 0.43 -16.95
C ARG A 103 36.27 0.56 -15.84
N VAL A 104 36.49 1.45 -14.87
CA VAL A 104 35.52 1.72 -13.79
C VAL A 104 34.20 2.27 -14.37
N GLY A 105 34.27 3.08 -15.42
CA GLY A 105 33.09 3.56 -16.15
C GLY A 105 32.26 2.43 -16.76
N TYR A 106 32.90 1.44 -17.37
CA TYR A 106 32.20 0.24 -17.87
C TYR A 106 31.55 -0.56 -16.75
N SER A 107 32.29 -0.81 -15.65
CA SER A 107 31.73 -1.51 -14.50
C SER A 107 30.53 -0.77 -13.91
N LEU A 108 30.60 0.55 -13.76
CA LEU A 108 29.49 1.38 -13.29
C LEU A 108 28.27 1.27 -14.22
N PHE A 109 28.48 1.32 -15.54
CA PHE A 109 27.39 1.20 -16.49
C PHE A 109 26.74 -0.18 -16.45
N ILE A 110 27.53 -1.27 -16.40
CA ILE A 110 27.02 -2.64 -16.27
C ILE A 110 26.21 -2.79 -14.99
N VAL A 111 26.73 -2.35 -13.84
CA VAL A 111 25.99 -2.40 -12.55
C VAL A 111 24.71 -1.58 -12.62
N SER A 112 24.72 -0.43 -13.29
CA SER A 112 23.53 0.38 -13.51
C SER A 112 22.50 -0.34 -14.37
N LEU A 113 22.92 -1.04 -15.43
CA LEU A 113 22.02 -1.87 -16.24
C LEU A 113 21.41 -3.02 -15.44
N VAL A 114 22.20 -3.67 -14.56
CA VAL A 114 21.67 -4.70 -13.64
C VAL A 114 20.64 -4.11 -12.69
N LEU A 115 20.90 -2.94 -12.09
CA LEU A 115 19.95 -2.24 -11.23
C LEU A 115 18.63 -1.95 -11.96
N LEU A 116 18.71 -1.38 -13.17
CA LEU A 116 17.53 -1.05 -13.97
C LEU A 116 16.76 -2.29 -14.41
N PHE A 117 17.47 -3.32 -14.91
CA PHE A 117 16.86 -4.57 -15.33
C PHE A 117 16.18 -5.29 -14.17
N THR A 118 16.85 -5.40 -13.01
CA THR A 118 16.25 -6.03 -11.83
C THR A 118 15.05 -5.25 -11.32
N GLY A 119 15.05 -3.91 -11.42
CA GLY A 119 13.88 -3.09 -11.10
C GLY A 119 12.68 -3.46 -11.95
N VAL A 120 12.85 -3.50 -13.27
CA VAL A 120 11.78 -3.90 -14.21
C VAL A 120 11.39 -5.37 -14.03
N ALA A 121 12.34 -6.27 -13.81
CA ALA A 121 12.12 -7.71 -13.60
C ALA A 121 11.29 -8.01 -12.33
N LEU A 122 11.34 -7.13 -11.33
CA LEU A 122 10.55 -7.27 -10.10
C LEU A 122 9.12 -6.76 -10.26
N MET A 123 8.86 -5.91 -11.25
CA MET A 123 7.52 -5.47 -11.63
C MET A 123 6.77 -6.67 -12.22
N ARG A 124 5.59 -6.97 -11.66
CA ARG A 124 4.75 -8.07 -12.15
C ARG A 124 3.73 -7.47 -13.11
N PHE A 125 4.04 -7.47 -14.39
CA PHE A 125 3.12 -7.06 -15.45
C PHE A 125 2.52 -8.30 -16.12
N GLU A 126 1.32 -8.14 -16.69
CA GLU A 126 0.71 -9.23 -17.46
C GLU A 126 1.62 -9.67 -18.62
N GLY A 127 1.94 -10.96 -18.65
CA GLY A 127 2.88 -11.56 -19.60
C GLY A 127 4.36 -11.51 -19.19
N PHE A 128 4.72 -10.73 -18.15
CA PHE A 128 6.09 -10.63 -17.65
C PHE A 128 6.11 -10.73 -16.12
N GLU A 129 6.08 -11.98 -15.63
CA GLU A 129 6.05 -12.29 -14.20
C GLU A 129 7.16 -13.27 -13.83
N LEU A 130 8.06 -12.83 -12.96
CA LEU A 130 9.07 -13.70 -12.37
C LEU A 130 8.45 -14.57 -11.28
N LYS A 131 7.88 -15.72 -11.68
CA LYS A 131 7.17 -16.65 -10.79
C LYS A 131 8.09 -17.52 -9.93
N ASN A 132 9.30 -17.83 -10.42
CA ASN A 132 10.26 -18.64 -9.67
C ASN A 132 10.73 -17.88 -8.40
N PRO A 133 10.51 -18.42 -7.18
CA PRO A 133 10.84 -17.73 -5.94
C PRO A 133 12.34 -17.41 -5.79
N SER A 134 13.20 -18.34 -6.17
CA SER A 134 14.66 -18.18 -6.08
C SER A 134 15.16 -17.10 -7.02
N ALA A 135 14.70 -17.11 -8.28
CA ALA A 135 15.07 -16.10 -9.26
C ALA A 135 14.59 -14.69 -8.83
N ARG A 136 13.40 -14.59 -8.22
CA ARG A 136 12.88 -13.33 -7.69
C ARG A 136 13.69 -12.85 -6.49
N SER A 137 14.11 -13.75 -5.60
CA SER A 137 14.98 -13.42 -4.47
C SER A 137 16.33 -12.87 -4.96
N TRP A 138 16.95 -13.52 -5.96
CA TRP A 138 18.17 -13.01 -6.57
C TRP A 138 17.99 -11.64 -7.21
N ALA A 139 16.91 -11.43 -7.97
CA ALA A 139 16.60 -10.12 -8.55
C ALA A 139 16.39 -9.05 -7.46
N TYR A 140 15.70 -9.39 -6.37
CA TYR A 140 15.47 -8.50 -5.23
C TYR A 140 16.79 -8.09 -4.56
N TRP A 141 17.64 -9.05 -4.20
CA TRP A 141 18.92 -8.76 -3.56
C TRP A 141 19.87 -8.01 -4.49
N ALA A 142 19.88 -8.34 -5.78
CA ALA A 142 20.61 -7.56 -6.77
C ALA A 142 20.10 -6.12 -6.83
N HIS A 143 18.78 -5.89 -6.83
CA HIS A 143 18.19 -4.55 -6.83
C HIS A 143 18.50 -3.75 -5.55
N VAL A 144 18.67 -4.41 -4.41
CA VAL A 144 19.04 -3.79 -3.13
C VAL A 144 20.54 -3.47 -3.04
N ILE A 145 21.41 -4.34 -3.55
CA ILE A 145 22.87 -4.23 -3.40
C ILE A 145 23.49 -3.36 -4.50
N THR A 146 23.05 -3.50 -5.75
CA THR A 146 23.59 -2.75 -6.90
C THR A 146 23.58 -1.22 -6.76
N PRO A 147 22.62 -0.53 -6.13
CA PRO A 147 22.70 0.92 -5.98
C PRO A 147 23.84 1.33 -5.04
N LEU A 148 24.13 0.55 -3.99
CA LEU A 148 25.29 0.80 -3.11
C LEU A 148 26.60 0.63 -3.89
N VAL A 149 26.69 -0.44 -4.70
CA VAL A 149 27.84 -0.69 -5.58
C VAL A 149 27.98 0.42 -6.62
N ALA A 150 26.88 0.90 -7.22
CA ALA A 150 26.89 1.97 -8.20
C ALA A 150 27.39 3.29 -7.59
N VAL A 151 26.94 3.65 -6.38
CA VAL A 151 27.44 4.84 -5.65
C VAL A 151 28.95 4.73 -5.41
N TRP A 152 29.41 3.57 -4.93
CA TRP A 152 30.84 3.32 -4.70
C TRP A 152 31.67 3.40 -6.00
N LEU A 153 31.22 2.74 -7.07
CA LEU A 153 31.88 2.78 -8.38
C LEU A 153 31.87 4.19 -8.99
N TYR A 154 30.81 4.97 -8.77
CA TYR A 154 30.75 6.38 -9.19
C TYR A 154 31.81 7.23 -8.48
N ILE A 155 31.98 7.05 -7.17
CA ILE A 155 33.04 7.73 -6.42
C ILE A 155 34.42 7.36 -6.98
N LEU A 156 34.70 6.07 -7.18
CA LEU A 156 35.96 5.60 -7.78
C LEU A 156 36.18 6.16 -9.19
N HIS A 157 35.14 6.18 -10.02
CA HIS A 157 35.20 6.75 -11.36
C HIS A 157 35.56 8.24 -11.35
N ARG A 158 35.03 9.00 -10.38
CA ARG A 158 35.32 10.43 -10.21
C ARG A 158 36.69 10.70 -9.59
N LEU A 159 37.16 9.85 -8.66
CA LEU A 159 38.51 9.95 -8.09
C LEU A 159 39.59 9.64 -9.13
N ALA A 160 39.33 8.70 -10.05
CA ALA A 160 40.20 8.43 -11.19
C ALA A 160 40.13 9.52 -12.27
N GLY A 161 39.16 10.44 -12.21
CA GLY A 161 38.89 11.49 -13.20
C GLY A 161 39.00 12.92 -12.63
N PRO A 162 38.13 13.85 -13.06
CA PRO A 162 38.11 15.21 -12.52
C PRO A 162 37.68 15.25 -11.05
N ARG A 163 38.42 16.01 -10.22
CA ARG A 163 38.20 16.14 -8.76
C ARG A 163 36.72 16.33 -8.40
N ILE A 164 36.30 15.64 -7.34
CA ILE A 164 34.96 15.74 -6.76
C ILE A 164 34.83 17.12 -6.10
N LYS A 165 33.76 17.85 -6.41
CA LYS A 165 33.39 19.07 -5.70
C LYS A 165 32.59 18.69 -4.45
N TRP A 166 33.29 18.36 -3.36
CA TRP A 166 32.68 17.85 -2.12
C TRP A 166 31.57 18.74 -1.56
N ARG A 167 31.67 20.07 -1.71
CA ARG A 167 30.59 20.99 -1.32
C ARG A 167 29.26 20.68 -2.03
N ILE A 168 29.30 20.37 -3.33
CA ILE A 168 28.09 20.00 -4.10
C ILE A 168 27.55 18.65 -3.64
N GLY A 169 28.45 17.70 -3.35
CA GLY A 169 28.07 16.40 -2.78
C GLY A 169 27.38 16.55 -1.43
N ALA A 170 27.91 17.40 -0.55
CA ALA A 170 27.32 17.69 0.76
C ALA A 170 25.95 18.37 0.65
N THR A 171 25.79 19.37 -0.24
CA THR A 171 24.47 20.00 -0.46
C THR A 171 23.45 19.00 -1.01
N TRP A 172 23.88 18.10 -1.89
CA TRP A 172 23.01 17.05 -2.44
C TRP A 172 22.58 16.05 -1.37
N ALA A 173 23.53 15.59 -0.54
CA ALA A 173 23.23 14.69 0.57
C ALA A 173 22.30 15.35 1.60
N GLY A 174 22.51 16.63 1.91
CA GLY A 174 21.64 17.40 2.78
C GLY A 174 20.21 17.53 2.24
N ALA A 175 20.05 17.78 0.94
CA ALA A 175 18.73 17.85 0.30
C ALA A 175 18.00 16.49 0.35
N VAL A 176 18.71 15.39 0.08
CA VAL A 176 18.16 14.02 0.20
C VAL A 176 17.75 13.73 1.64
N ALA A 177 18.59 14.06 2.62
CA ALA A 177 18.28 13.88 4.04
C ALA A 177 17.03 14.68 4.47
N ALA A 178 16.94 15.95 4.07
CA ALA A 178 15.77 16.79 4.32
C ALA A 178 14.49 16.20 3.68
N ALA A 179 14.58 15.69 2.45
CA ALA A 179 13.46 15.02 1.80
C ALA A 179 13.02 13.75 2.54
N VAL A 180 13.97 12.95 3.05
CA VAL A 180 13.66 11.76 3.87
C VAL A 180 12.96 12.16 5.18
N VAL A 181 13.43 13.20 5.86
CA VAL A 181 12.77 13.72 7.08
C VAL A 181 11.35 14.20 6.78
N ALA A 182 11.14 14.90 5.67
CA ALA A 182 9.80 15.32 5.24
C ALA A 182 8.90 14.11 4.96
N MET A 183 9.41 13.06 4.32
CA MET A 183 8.66 11.82 4.10
C MET A 183 8.30 11.10 5.42
N ILE A 184 9.18 11.12 6.42
CA ILE A 184 8.88 10.57 7.76
C ILE A 184 7.76 11.37 8.43
N PHE A 185 7.81 12.71 8.34
CA PHE A 185 6.73 13.55 8.87
C PHE A 185 5.39 13.28 8.18
N LEU A 186 5.39 13.19 6.84
CA LEU A 186 4.20 12.85 6.07
C LEU A 186 3.68 11.43 6.35
N HIS A 187 4.58 10.48 6.62
CA HIS A 187 4.20 9.13 7.03
C HIS A 187 3.44 9.11 8.35
N ALA A 188 3.77 10.00 9.29
CA ALA A 188 3.05 10.10 10.56
C ALA A 188 1.63 10.67 10.40
N GLN A 189 1.31 11.25 9.24
CA GLN A 189 -0.02 11.77 8.91
C GLN A 189 -0.83 10.73 8.13
N ASP A 190 -2.11 10.59 8.49
CA ASP A 190 -3.07 9.81 7.71
C ASP A 190 -4.25 10.70 7.33
N PRO A 191 -4.33 11.18 6.08
CA PRO A 191 -5.41 12.04 5.63
C PRO A 191 -6.80 11.44 5.80
N ARG A 192 -6.90 10.10 5.88
CA ARG A 192 -8.18 9.41 6.08
C ARG A 192 -8.72 9.62 7.50
N LYS A 193 -7.89 10.05 8.44
CA LYS A 193 -8.33 10.39 9.81
C LYS A 193 -8.85 11.82 9.93
N TRP A 194 -8.73 12.64 8.89
CA TRP A 194 -9.17 14.02 8.92
C TRP A 194 -10.67 14.12 8.64
N ASN A 195 -11.40 14.83 9.50
CA ASN A 195 -12.84 15.07 9.37
C ASN A 195 -13.69 13.78 9.26
N VAL A 196 -13.26 12.68 9.89
CA VAL A 196 -14.03 11.44 9.93
C VAL A 196 -15.28 11.66 10.76
N ALA A 197 -16.44 11.33 10.17
CA ALA A 197 -17.69 11.34 10.91
C ALA A 197 -17.67 10.23 11.97
N GLY A 198 -17.94 10.61 13.21
CA GLY A 198 -18.17 9.69 14.31
C GLY A 198 -19.62 9.76 14.80
N PRO A 199 -20.12 8.74 15.49
CA PRO A 199 -21.38 8.82 16.18
C PRO A 199 -21.34 9.89 17.28
N LYS A 200 -22.45 10.65 17.45
CA LYS A 200 -22.58 11.64 18.54
C LYS A 200 -22.41 11.03 19.93
N GLU A 201 -22.75 9.75 20.07
CA GLU A 201 -22.68 8.98 21.32
C GLU A 201 -21.30 8.35 21.56
N GLY A 202 -20.34 8.57 20.65
CA GLY A 202 -19.06 7.87 20.65
C GLY A 202 -19.25 6.36 20.57
N GLU A 203 -18.37 5.60 21.23
CA GLU A 203 -18.41 4.13 21.22
C GLU A 203 -19.73 3.54 21.72
N LYS A 204 -20.52 4.27 22.53
CA LYS A 204 -21.83 3.80 23.00
C LYS A 204 -22.82 3.61 21.85
N TYR A 205 -22.59 4.22 20.69
CA TYR A 205 -23.40 3.97 19.50
C TYR A 205 -23.42 2.48 19.12
N PHE A 206 -22.33 1.75 19.31
CA PHE A 206 -22.29 0.35 18.91
C PHE A 206 -23.06 -0.58 19.88
N GLN A 207 -23.46 -0.08 21.04
CA GLN A 207 -24.23 -0.85 22.01
C GLN A 207 -25.72 -0.94 21.62
N PRO A 208 -26.42 -2.05 21.92
CA PRO A 208 -25.98 -3.18 22.76
C PRO A 208 -25.26 -4.32 22.00
N SER A 209 -24.86 -4.14 20.74
CA SER A 209 -23.85 -5.01 20.14
C SER A 209 -22.50 -4.80 20.85
N LEU A 210 -21.66 -5.84 20.85
CA LEU A 210 -20.30 -5.75 21.40
C LEU A 210 -19.27 -5.33 20.34
N ALA A 211 -19.72 -5.04 19.12
CA ALA A 211 -18.84 -4.66 18.04
C ALA A 211 -18.18 -3.30 18.28
N LYS A 212 -16.95 -3.15 17.82
CA LYS A 212 -16.17 -1.92 17.98
C LYS A 212 -15.48 -1.54 16.69
N THR A 213 -15.32 -0.25 16.45
CA THR A 213 -14.35 0.25 15.47
C THR A 213 -13.05 0.60 16.17
N ALA A 214 -11.91 0.41 15.48
CA ALA A 214 -10.59 0.72 16.04
C ALA A 214 -10.41 2.20 16.46
N THR A 215 -11.28 3.10 16.00
CA THR A 215 -11.22 4.55 16.27
C THR A 215 -12.42 5.08 17.05
N GLY A 216 -13.46 4.27 17.28
CA GLY A 216 -14.76 4.71 17.76
C GLY A 216 -15.60 5.51 16.75
N ASN A 217 -15.05 5.80 15.56
CA ASN A 217 -15.74 6.53 14.48
C ASN A 217 -16.40 5.57 13.47
N PHE A 218 -17.19 6.14 12.55
CA PHE A 218 -17.77 5.37 11.45
C PHE A 218 -16.73 4.98 10.39
N ILE A 219 -17.00 3.89 9.69
CA ILE A 219 -16.25 3.44 8.51
C ILE A 219 -17.09 3.75 7.26
N PRO A 220 -16.52 4.42 6.24
CA PRO A 220 -17.27 4.74 5.02
C PRO A 220 -17.88 3.49 4.37
N ALA A 221 -19.18 3.53 4.05
CA ALA A 221 -19.89 2.41 3.42
C ALA A 221 -19.19 1.93 2.14
N LYS A 222 -18.72 2.86 1.31
CA LYS A 222 -17.95 2.55 0.08
C LYS A 222 -16.71 1.69 0.34
N THR A 223 -16.08 1.81 1.52
CA THR A 223 -14.91 1.01 1.88
C THR A 223 -15.33 -0.40 2.27
N LEU A 224 -16.49 -0.57 2.91
CA LEU A 224 -17.04 -1.87 3.29
C LEU A 224 -17.72 -2.59 2.12
N MET A 225 -18.11 -1.90 1.04
CA MET A 225 -18.82 -2.46 -0.12
C MET A 225 -17.92 -2.62 -1.35
N MET A 226 -16.77 -3.29 -1.18
CA MET A 226 -15.76 -3.47 -2.23
C MET A 226 -15.78 -4.88 -2.88
N ASP A 227 -16.93 -5.56 -2.86
CA ASP A 227 -17.04 -6.94 -3.38
C ASP A 227 -16.70 -7.03 -4.87
N ASP A 228 -17.15 -6.07 -5.68
CA ASP A 228 -16.82 -5.98 -7.11
C ASP A 228 -15.32 -5.77 -7.36
N TYR A 229 -14.61 -5.11 -6.43
CA TYR A 229 -13.17 -4.96 -6.50
C TYR A 229 -12.47 -6.30 -6.20
N CYS A 230 -12.95 -7.02 -5.18
CA CYS A 230 -12.45 -8.36 -4.83
C CYS A 230 -12.69 -9.38 -5.95
N LEU A 231 -13.85 -9.34 -6.61
CA LEU A 231 -14.24 -10.20 -7.74
C LEU A 231 -13.20 -10.21 -8.87
N LYS A 232 -12.52 -9.09 -9.12
CA LYS A 232 -11.52 -8.96 -10.21
C LYS A 232 -10.35 -9.93 -10.08
N CYS A 233 -10.03 -10.37 -8.86
CA CYS A 233 -8.94 -11.31 -8.61
C CYS A 233 -9.39 -12.59 -7.90
N HIS A 234 -10.56 -12.60 -7.25
CA HIS A 234 -11.06 -13.71 -6.44
C HIS A 234 -12.43 -14.21 -6.90
N SER A 235 -12.55 -14.56 -8.19
CA SER A 235 -13.82 -14.99 -8.80
C SER A 235 -14.48 -16.16 -8.08
N ASP A 236 -13.70 -17.13 -7.67
CA ASP A 236 -14.23 -18.38 -7.11
C ASP A 236 -14.74 -18.18 -5.69
N ALA A 237 -13.99 -17.42 -4.88
CA ALA A 237 -14.43 -17.01 -3.55
C ALA A 237 -15.67 -16.11 -3.63
N TYR A 238 -15.71 -15.17 -4.57
CA TYR A 238 -16.88 -14.32 -4.80
C TYR A 238 -18.12 -15.15 -5.14
N LYS A 239 -18.02 -16.11 -6.08
CA LYS A 239 -19.17 -16.98 -6.43
C LYS A 239 -19.67 -17.78 -5.23
N GLY A 240 -18.76 -18.33 -4.43
CA GLY A 240 -19.11 -19.05 -3.21
C GLY A 240 -19.82 -18.14 -2.20
N TRP A 241 -19.30 -16.93 -1.98
CA TRP A 241 -19.90 -15.93 -1.11
C TRP A 241 -21.26 -15.44 -1.61
N PHE A 242 -21.38 -15.09 -2.88
CA PHE A 242 -22.58 -14.48 -3.48
C PHE A 242 -23.83 -15.36 -3.33
N HIS A 243 -23.66 -16.68 -3.32
CA HIS A 243 -24.75 -17.64 -3.10
C HIS A 243 -24.91 -18.09 -1.64
N SER A 244 -24.13 -17.54 -0.70
CA SER A 244 -24.10 -17.98 0.69
C SER A 244 -25.10 -17.24 1.59
N SER A 245 -25.41 -17.84 2.74
CA SER A 245 -26.18 -17.20 3.80
C SER A 245 -25.53 -15.94 4.34
N HIS A 246 -24.20 -15.78 4.24
CA HIS A 246 -23.51 -14.56 4.67
C HIS A 246 -23.81 -13.38 3.74
N HIS A 247 -23.89 -13.61 2.43
CA HIS A 247 -24.36 -12.57 1.50
C HIS A 247 -25.83 -12.25 1.77
N PHE A 248 -26.67 -13.26 1.96
CA PHE A 248 -28.09 -13.13 2.28
C PHE A 248 -28.37 -13.07 3.79
N SER A 249 -27.68 -12.19 4.51
CA SER A 249 -27.78 -12.08 5.98
C SER A 249 -28.38 -10.76 6.47
N SER A 250 -28.57 -9.76 5.61
CA SER A 250 -29.10 -8.45 6.00
C SER A 250 -30.54 -8.30 5.50
N PHE A 251 -30.99 -7.08 5.22
CA PHE A 251 -32.36 -6.79 4.78
C PHE A 251 -32.73 -7.47 3.44
N ASN A 252 -31.75 -8.00 2.71
CA ASN A 252 -31.94 -8.84 1.52
C ASN A 252 -32.49 -10.24 1.84
N ASN A 253 -32.64 -10.61 3.11
CA ASN A 253 -33.20 -11.88 3.57
C ASN A 253 -34.58 -11.66 4.19
N LYS A 254 -35.64 -12.21 3.59
CA LYS A 254 -37.03 -11.97 4.04
C LYS A 254 -37.30 -12.38 5.50
N PRO A 255 -36.91 -13.58 5.97
CA PRO A 255 -37.01 -13.93 7.39
C PRO A 255 -36.29 -12.95 8.34
N TYR A 256 -35.06 -12.55 8.01
CA TYR A 256 -34.32 -11.58 8.82
C TYR A 256 -34.99 -10.20 8.81
N LEU A 257 -35.37 -9.72 7.64
CA LEU A 257 -36.06 -8.45 7.41
C LEU A 257 -37.31 -8.32 8.29
N PHE A 258 -38.11 -9.38 8.37
CA PHE A 258 -39.27 -9.42 9.27
C PHE A 258 -38.84 -9.24 10.74
N SER A 259 -37.89 -10.04 11.21
CA SER A 259 -37.43 -10.03 12.61
C SER A 259 -36.82 -8.69 13.03
N VAL A 260 -35.97 -8.08 12.18
CA VAL A 260 -35.35 -6.79 12.50
C VAL A 260 -36.37 -5.65 12.47
N ARG A 261 -37.35 -5.67 11.55
CA ARG A 261 -38.44 -4.69 11.52
C ARG A 261 -39.32 -4.79 12.75
N GLU A 262 -39.72 -6.00 13.14
CA GLU A 262 -40.49 -6.22 14.36
C GLU A 262 -39.71 -5.73 15.59
N THR A 263 -38.43 -6.09 15.70
CA THR A 263 -37.54 -5.62 16.79
C THR A 263 -37.49 -4.09 16.85
N ARG A 264 -37.31 -3.42 15.70
CA ARG A 264 -37.30 -1.95 15.62
C ARG A 264 -38.66 -1.36 16.03
N GLN A 265 -39.77 -1.93 15.59
CA GLN A 265 -41.11 -1.46 15.95
C GLN A 265 -41.41 -1.62 17.44
N VAL A 266 -41.07 -2.77 18.02
CA VAL A 266 -41.25 -3.04 19.45
C VAL A 266 -40.36 -2.12 20.28
N ALA A 267 -39.08 -2.00 19.93
CA ALA A 267 -38.15 -1.09 20.61
C ALA A 267 -38.64 0.36 20.52
N LEU A 268 -39.13 0.81 19.37
CA LEU A 268 -39.65 2.16 19.21
C LEU A 268 -40.87 2.42 20.10
N LYS A 269 -41.81 1.48 20.17
CA LYS A 269 -42.99 1.59 21.05
C LYS A 269 -42.63 1.54 22.54
N ARG A 270 -41.65 0.72 22.91
CA ARG A 270 -41.26 0.47 24.30
C ARG A 270 -40.30 1.53 24.85
N ASP A 271 -39.31 1.92 24.06
CA ASP A 271 -38.13 2.70 24.49
C ASP A 271 -38.05 4.08 23.80
N GLY A 272 -38.96 4.37 22.86
CA GLY A 272 -38.96 5.61 22.09
C GLY A 272 -37.83 5.72 21.06
N ASN A 273 -37.08 4.63 20.81
CA ASN A 273 -35.99 4.58 19.85
C ASN A 273 -35.75 3.16 19.34
N VAL A 274 -34.94 3.00 18.29
CA VAL A 274 -34.66 1.69 17.65
C VAL A 274 -33.33 1.06 18.07
N LYS A 275 -32.65 1.60 19.10
CA LYS A 275 -31.26 1.21 19.42
C LYS A 275 -31.11 -0.25 19.84
N ALA A 276 -32.15 -0.86 20.40
CA ALA A 276 -32.13 -2.30 20.70
C ALA A 276 -31.84 -3.15 19.46
N ALA A 277 -32.24 -2.71 18.26
CA ALA A 277 -31.97 -3.40 17.00
C ALA A 277 -30.48 -3.37 16.59
N ARG A 278 -29.65 -2.51 17.19
CA ARG A 278 -28.18 -2.53 16.98
C ARG A 278 -27.56 -3.86 17.44
N TRP A 279 -28.24 -4.60 18.34
CA TRP A 279 -27.92 -5.99 18.68
C TRP A 279 -27.85 -6.89 17.44
N CYS A 280 -28.83 -6.78 16.53
CA CYS A 280 -28.81 -7.52 15.26
C CYS A 280 -27.71 -7.00 14.33
N ALA A 281 -27.57 -5.68 14.28
CA ALA A 281 -26.78 -4.96 13.28
C ALA A 281 -25.28 -5.30 13.28
N GLY A 282 -24.72 -5.62 14.46
CA GLY A 282 -23.32 -6.03 14.58
C GLY A 282 -22.98 -7.34 13.84
N CYS A 283 -23.95 -8.23 13.65
CA CYS A 283 -23.74 -9.54 13.01
C CYS A 283 -24.36 -9.63 11.59
N HIS A 284 -25.34 -8.79 11.28
CA HIS A 284 -26.15 -8.92 10.05
C HIS A 284 -26.07 -7.67 9.17
N ASP A 285 -26.16 -6.48 9.77
CA ASP A 285 -26.28 -5.20 9.05
C ASP A 285 -24.98 -4.39 9.15
N VAL A 286 -23.83 -5.07 9.01
CA VAL A 286 -22.50 -4.51 9.29
C VAL A 286 -22.24 -3.23 8.49
N VAL A 287 -22.58 -3.20 7.21
CA VAL A 287 -22.35 -2.01 6.36
C VAL A 287 -23.17 -0.79 6.81
N PRO A 288 -24.52 -0.82 6.89
CA PRO A 288 -25.29 0.32 7.38
C PRO A 288 -24.94 0.66 8.84
N PHE A 289 -24.58 -0.33 9.66
CA PHE A 289 -24.27 -0.10 11.07
C PHE A 289 -23.00 0.72 11.26
N PHE A 290 -21.88 0.27 10.67
CA PHE A 290 -20.60 0.95 10.81
C PHE A 290 -20.47 2.23 9.99
N SER A 291 -21.32 2.43 8.98
CA SER A 291 -21.38 3.69 8.24
C SER A 291 -22.26 4.76 8.89
N GLY A 292 -22.99 4.40 9.95
CA GLY A 292 -23.92 5.29 10.65
C GLY A 292 -25.32 5.37 10.02
N ALA A 293 -25.55 4.71 8.89
CA ALA A 293 -26.83 4.75 8.18
C ALA A 293 -27.95 3.99 8.93
N PHE A 294 -27.63 2.94 9.68
CA PHE A 294 -28.61 2.05 10.33
C PHE A 294 -29.57 2.76 11.31
N ASP A 295 -29.07 3.82 11.93
CA ASP A 295 -29.76 4.64 12.92
C ASP A 295 -30.32 5.94 12.33
N ASP A 296 -30.13 6.19 11.03
CA ASP A 296 -30.81 7.30 10.36
C ASP A 296 -32.32 7.10 10.48
N PRO A 297 -33.08 8.06 11.03
CA PRO A 297 -34.53 7.98 11.10
C PRO A 297 -35.21 7.76 9.74
N ASN A 298 -34.54 8.15 8.65
CA ASN A 298 -35.01 7.99 7.28
C ASN A 298 -34.34 6.79 6.55
N PHE A 299 -33.70 5.88 7.28
CA PHE A 299 -33.06 4.72 6.69
C PHE A 299 -34.09 3.85 5.94
N ASP A 300 -33.95 3.78 4.62
CA ASP A 300 -34.75 2.91 3.76
C ASP A 300 -34.16 1.50 3.78
N ASP A 301 -34.78 0.61 4.55
CA ASP A 301 -34.34 -0.78 4.71
C ASP A 301 -34.57 -1.67 3.47
N VAL A 302 -35.11 -1.11 2.37
CA VAL A 302 -35.29 -1.80 1.09
C VAL A 302 -34.35 -1.23 0.03
N ASN A 303 -34.38 0.08 -0.18
CA ASN A 303 -33.70 0.71 -1.32
C ASN A 303 -32.38 1.40 -0.96
N HIS A 304 -32.07 1.57 0.33
CA HIS A 304 -30.79 2.18 0.68
C HIS A 304 -29.64 1.28 0.18
N PRO A 305 -28.59 1.82 -0.47
CA PRO A 305 -27.54 1.01 -1.08
C PRO A 305 -26.89 0.00 -0.13
N THR A 306 -26.76 0.35 1.15
CA THR A 306 -26.16 -0.52 2.17
C THR A 306 -27.11 -1.58 2.74
N SER A 307 -28.42 -1.45 2.55
CA SER A 307 -29.42 -2.36 3.15
C SER A 307 -29.29 -3.79 2.61
N GLN A 308 -28.86 -3.93 1.36
CA GLN A 308 -28.78 -5.22 0.67
C GLN A 308 -27.38 -5.85 0.73
N ALA A 309 -26.45 -5.25 1.49
CA ALA A 309 -25.03 -5.62 1.43
C ALA A 309 -24.72 -6.98 2.08
N GLY A 310 -25.46 -7.38 3.13
CA GLY A 310 -25.11 -8.55 3.94
C GLY A 310 -23.75 -8.41 4.60
N ILE A 311 -23.10 -9.55 4.83
CA ILE A 311 -21.69 -9.60 5.21
C ILE A 311 -20.86 -9.59 3.93
N THR A 312 -20.34 -8.43 3.55
CA THR A 312 -19.44 -8.27 2.41
C THR A 312 -18.07 -8.91 2.64
N CYS A 313 -17.31 -9.11 1.57
CA CYS A 313 -15.91 -9.54 1.62
C CYS A 313 -15.11 -8.63 2.56
N THR A 314 -15.27 -7.31 2.44
CA THR A 314 -14.55 -6.36 3.27
C THR A 314 -15.07 -6.33 4.70
N ALA A 315 -16.38 -6.45 4.94
CA ALA A 315 -16.95 -6.53 6.29
C ALA A 315 -16.32 -7.67 7.10
N CYS A 316 -16.16 -8.85 6.47
CA CYS A 316 -15.50 -10.00 7.09
C CYS A 316 -13.99 -9.76 7.26
N HIS A 317 -13.29 -9.42 6.17
CA HIS A 317 -11.83 -9.36 6.15
C HIS A 317 -11.22 -8.12 6.83
N ALA A 318 -12.04 -7.09 7.12
CA ALA A 318 -11.63 -5.90 7.85
C ALA A 318 -11.63 -6.10 9.38
N ILE A 319 -12.21 -7.20 9.88
CA ILE A 319 -12.11 -7.55 11.30
C ILE A 319 -10.63 -7.79 11.64
N THR A 320 -10.18 -7.19 12.73
CA THR A 320 -8.77 -7.22 13.17
C THR A 320 -8.57 -8.01 14.43
N HIS A 321 -9.57 -8.07 15.29
CA HIS A 321 -9.51 -8.77 16.57
C HIS A 321 -10.85 -9.43 16.87
N VAL A 322 -10.79 -10.65 17.39
CA VAL A 322 -11.87 -11.23 18.19
C VAL A 322 -11.62 -10.76 19.61
N ASN A 323 -12.53 -9.96 20.17
CA ASN A 323 -12.34 -9.40 21.50
C ASN A 323 -12.67 -10.45 22.59
N SER A 324 -13.67 -11.30 22.33
CA SER A 324 -13.99 -12.46 23.16
C SER A 324 -14.91 -13.46 22.43
N THR A 325 -15.09 -14.64 23.02
CA THR A 325 -16.08 -15.64 22.59
C THR A 325 -17.45 -15.46 23.28
N ARG A 326 -17.75 -14.26 23.83
CA ARG A 326 -19.06 -13.97 24.43
C ARG A 326 -20.19 -14.01 23.38
N GLY A 327 -19.85 -13.66 22.14
CA GLY A 327 -20.77 -13.56 21.02
C GLY A 327 -21.33 -12.15 20.82
N ASN A 328 -22.40 -12.01 20.03
CA ASN A 328 -23.06 -10.73 19.76
C ASN A 328 -22.13 -9.65 19.15
N ALA A 329 -21.37 -10.07 18.14
CA ALA A 329 -20.39 -9.30 17.38
C ALA A 329 -19.22 -8.75 18.21
N ASP A 330 -18.73 -9.49 19.23
CA ASP A 330 -17.61 -9.02 20.05
C ASP A 330 -16.26 -9.11 19.31
N TYR A 331 -16.12 -8.25 18.29
CA TYR A 331 -14.94 -8.08 17.46
C TYR A 331 -14.60 -6.60 17.30
N THR A 332 -13.37 -6.34 16.87
CA THR A 332 -12.93 -5.01 16.44
C THR A 332 -12.74 -5.01 14.92
N ILE A 333 -13.36 -4.04 14.24
CA ILE A 333 -13.22 -3.80 12.80
C ILE A 333 -12.50 -2.48 12.56
N GLU A 334 -11.71 -2.38 11.49
CA GLU A 334 -11.02 -1.15 11.10
C GLU A 334 -11.23 -0.82 9.63
N GLU A 335 -11.00 0.44 9.23
CA GLU A 335 -10.99 0.79 7.82
C GLU A 335 -9.73 0.23 7.12
N PRO A 336 -9.84 -0.77 6.22
CA PRO A 336 -8.68 -1.36 5.57
C PRO A 336 -7.99 -0.37 4.63
N ILE A 337 -6.65 -0.39 4.65
CA ILE A 337 -5.82 0.39 3.74
C ILE A 337 -5.74 -0.32 2.39
N HIS A 338 -6.03 0.40 1.31
CA HIS A 338 -5.89 -0.10 -0.04
C HIS A 338 -4.68 0.54 -0.75
N TYR A 339 -4.20 -0.14 -1.80
CA TYR A 339 -3.27 0.48 -2.75
C TYR A 339 -3.93 1.69 -3.46
N PRO A 340 -3.13 2.67 -3.95
CA PRO A 340 -3.63 3.82 -4.69
C PRO A 340 -4.61 3.43 -5.79
N PHE A 341 -5.64 4.26 -5.97
CA PHE A 341 -6.66 4.12 -7.02
C PHE A 341 -7.65 2.95 -6.88
N ALA A 342 -7.73 2.28 -5.72
CA ALA A 342 -8.72 1.20 -5.51
C ALA A 342 -10.17 1.64 -5.78
N TYR A 343 -10.51 2.90 -5.44
CA TYR A 343 -11.84 3.48 -5.64
C TYR A 343 -12.02 4.24 -6.96
N SER A 344 -11.02 4.23 -7.85
CA SER A 344 -11.07 5.01 -9.09
C SER A 344 -12.09 4.42 -10.07
N SER A 345 -12.94 5.23 -10.70
CA SER A 345 -13.77 4.79 -11.83
C SER A 345 -13.00 4.71 -13.15
N ASN A 346 -11.82 5.33 -13.24
CA ASN A 346 -10.96 5.27 -14.41
C ASN A 346 -10.28 3.89 -14.54
N GLN A 347 -10.51 3.21 -15.66
CA GLN A 347 -10.01 1.85 -15.92
C GLN A 347 -8.49 1.74 -15.89
N PHE A 348 -7.77 2.73 -16.41
CA PHE A 348 -6.31 2.75 -16.39
C PHE A 348 -5.76 2.88 -14.97
N LEU A 349 -6.36 3.75 -14.14
CA LEU A 349 -5.96 3.88 -12.73
C LEU A 349 -6.28 2.61 -11.92
N GLN A 350 -7.40 1.94 -12.20
CA GLN A 350 -7.68 0.64 -11.60
C GLN A 350 -6.71 -0.46 -12.06
N TYR A 351 -6.31 -0.45 -13.33
CA TYR A 351 -5.27 -1.34 -13.82
C TYR A 351 -3.95 -1.11 -13.06
N LEU A 352 -3.54 0.16 -12.87
CA LEU A 352 -2.36 0.50 -12.07
C LEU A 352 -2.49 -0.01 -10.63
N ASN A 353 -3.66 0.14 -10.00
CA ASN A 353 -3.91 -0.43 -8.67
C ASN A 353 -3.64 -1.94 -8.63
N GLN A 354 -4.18 -2.69 -9.60
CA GLN A 354 -3.99 -4.14 -9.67
C GLN A 354 -2.51 -4.51 -9.87
N GLN A 355 -1.79 -3.76 -10.70
CA GLN A 355 -0.34 -3.98 -10.86
C GLN A 355 0.43 -3.71 -9.56
N LEU A 356 0.04 -2.68 -8.79
CA LEU A 356 0.66 -2.41 -7.48
C LEU A 356 0.44 -3.57 -6.49
N VAL A 357 -0.79 -4.08 -6.42
CA VAL A 357 -1.12 -5.26 -5.60
C VAL A 357 -0.30 -6.47 -6.04
N LYS A 358 -0.23 -6.75 -7.35
CA LYS A 358 0.56 -7.88 -7.89
C LYS A 358 2.05 -7.71 -7.62
N ALA A 359 2.59 -6.50 -7.75
CA ALA A 359 4.02 -6.22 -7.54
C ALA A 359 4.46 -6.47 -6.09
N LYS A 360 3.61 -6.13 -5.11
CA LYS A 360 3.88 -6.33 -3.67
C LYS A 360 2.63 -6.89 -2.95
N PRO A 361 2.29 -8.18 -3.11
CA PRO A 361 1.04 -8.74 -2.58
C PRO A 361 1.03 -8.90 -1.04
N ASP A 362 2.19 -8.85 -0.39
CA ASP A 362 2.31 -9.13 1.04
C ASP A 362 1.50 -8.17 1.91
N PHE A 363 1.41 -6.90 1.53
CA PHE A 363 0.59 -5.93 2.25
C PHE A 363 -0.89 -6.28 2.15
N HIS A 364 -1.39 -6.48 0.94
CA HIS A 364 -2.77 -6.88 0.68
C HIS A 364 -3.14 -8.16 1.46
N LYS A 365 -2.26 -9.17 1.44
CA LYS A 365 -2.44 -10.41 2.20
C LYS A 365 -2.55 -10.16 3.70
N LYS A 366 -1.68 -9.33 4.29
CA LYS A 366 -1.72 -9.00 5.72
C LYS A 366 -2.97 -8.20 6.10
N THR A 367 -3.42 -7.29 5.24
CA THR A 367 -4.61 -6.47 5.47
C THR A 367 -5.87 -7.32 5.53
N PHE A 368 -6.07 -8.22 4.56
CA PHE A 368 -7.33 -8.95 4.40
C PHE A 368 -7.32 -10.37 4.98
N LEU A 369 -6.17 -11.02 5.16
CA LEU A 369 -6.11 -12.40 5.66
C LEU A 369 -5.24 -12.52 6.92
N LYS A 370 -5.84 -12.15 8.04
CA LYS A 370 -5.26 -12.25 9.38
C LYS A 370 -5.40 -13.67 9.95
N PRO A 371 -4.54 -14.12 10.89
CA PRO A 371 -4.63 -15.47 11.46
C PRO A 371 -6.00 -15.84 12.02
N LEU A 372 -6.69 -14.88 12.66
CA LEU A 372 -8.03 -15.06 13.24
C LEU A 372 -9.05 -15.70 12.28
N HIS A 373 -8.96 -15.45 10.96
CA HIS A 373 -9.91 -15.98 9.98
C HIS A 373 -9.82 -17.50 9.79
N LYS A 374 -8.80 -18.15 10.38
CA LYS A 374 -8.61 -19.60 10.35
C LYS A 374 -9.12 -20.30 11.60
N GLU A 375 -9.48 -19.54 12.62
CA GLU A 375 -9.86 -20.08 13.93
C GLU A 375 -11.38 -20.09 14.09
N ALA A 376 -11.92 -21.11 14.76
CA ALA A 376 -13.35 -21.21 15.06
C ALA A 376 -13.86 -20.06 15.95
N GLU A 377 -12.97 -19.48 16.76
CA GLU A 377 -13.25 -18.30 17.59
C GLU A 377 -13.76 -17.11 16.78
N PHE A 378 -13.31 -16.94 15.54
CA PHE A 378 -13.81 -15.89 14.66
C PHE A 378 -15.31 -16.05 14.39
N CYS A 379 -15.74 -17.27 14.08
CA CYS A 379 -17.14 -17.60 13.86
C CYS A 379 -17.98 -17.36 15.12
N SER A 380 -17.41 -17.56 16.30
CA SER A 380 -18.11 -17.36 17.58
C SER A 380 -18.60 -15.92 17.78
N THR A 381 -17.98 -14.95 17.12
CA THR A 381 -18.39 -13.54 17.25
C THR A 381 -19.83 -13.33 16.81
N CYS A 382 -20.31 -14.04 15.78
CA CYS A 382 -21.69 -13.97 15.30
C CYS A 382 -22.51 -15.23 15.60
N HIS A 383 -21.90 -16.42 15.55
CA HIS A 383 -22.57 -17.72 15.78
C HIS A 383 -22.70 -18.11 17.26
N LYS A 384 -22.51 -17.14 18.14
CA LYS A 384 -22.87 -17.19 19.55
C LYS A 384 -23.48 -15.85 19.89
N VAL A 385 -24.61 -15.84 20.59
CA VAL A 385 -25.28 -14.61 20.98
C VAL A 385 -25.81 -14.72 22.41
N SER A 386 -25.99 -13.57 23.03
CA SER A 386 -26.72 -13.43 24.28
C SER A 386 -27.67 -12.26 24.14
N LEU A 387 -28.84 -12.36 24.75
CA LEU A 387 -29.85 -11.32 24.80
C LEU A 387 -29.54 -10.46 26.03
N PRO A 388 -29.03 -9.23 25.88
CA PRO A 388 -28.78 -8.33 27.01
C PRO A 388 -30.09 -7.73 27.52
N LYS A 389 -30.06 -7.13 28.70
CA LYS A 389 -31.23 -6.45 29.29
C LYS A 389 -31.76 -5.32 28.40
N ASP A 390 -30.90 -4.58 27.72
CA ASP A 390 -31.29 -3.53 26.77
C ASP A 390 -32.19 -4.06 25.63
N LEU A 391 -32.09 -5.37 25.33
CA LEU A 391 -32.96 -6.02 24.35
C LEU A 391 -34.19 -6.64 25.01
N ASN A 392 -34.00 -7.39 26.10
CA ASN A 392 -35.04 -8.28 26.66
C ASN A 392 -35.84 -7.72 27.84
N HIS A 393 -35.37 -6.66 28.52
CA HIS A 393 -35.98 -6.03 29.71
C HIS A 393 -36.32 -6.98 30.88
N TYR A 394 -35.66 -8.14 30.93
CA TYR A 394 -35.91 -9.20 31.91
C TYR A 394 -34.64 -9.58 32.70
N LYS A 395 -33.62 -10.13 32.03
CA LYS A 395 -32.36 -10.57 32.66
C LYS A 395 -31.17 -9.84 32.05
N GLU A 396 -30.17 -9.53 32.88
CA GLU A 396 -28.87 -8.96 32.46
C GLU A 396 -28.18 -9.82 31.40
N PHE A 397 -28.40 -11.13 31.47
CA PHE A 397 -27.90 -12.09 30.51
C PHE A 397 -28.92 -13.21 30.31
N LEU A 398 -29.23 -13.48 29.05
CA LEU A 398 -29.94 -14.69 28.63
C LEU A 398 -29.22 -15.27 27.42
N ARG A 399 -28.89 -16.56 27.44
CA ARG A 399 -28.22 -17.21 26.32
C ARG A 399 -29.22 -17.35 25.15
N GLY A 400 -28.82 -16.90 23.97
CA GLY A 400 -29.54 -17.16 22.72
C GLY A 400 -28.88 -18.29 21.94
N GLN A 401 -28.84 -18.17 20.62
CA GLN A 401 -28.13 -19.10 19.73
C GLN A 401 -26.66 -19.28 20.18
N ASN A 402 -26.19 -20.53 20.19
CA ASN A 402 -24.81 -20.88 20.47
C ASN A 402 -24.43 -22.11 19.66
N HIS A 403 -23.67 -21.92 18.59
CA HIS A 403 -23.13 -23.00 17.77
C HIS A 403 -21.63 -23.18 17.97
N TYR A 404 -21.00 -22.41 18.87
CA TYR A 404 -19.56 -22.44 19.07
C TYR A 404 -19.15 -23.39 20.19
N ASP A 405 -19.89 -23.42 21.30
CA ASP A 405 -19.57 -24.28 22.45
C ASP A 405 -20.17 -25.70 22.32
N THR A 406 -20.79 -26.04 21.18
CA THR A 406 -21.64 -27.23 20.97
C THR A 406 -21.08 -28.21 19.95
#